data_AF-U3P609-F1
#
_entry.id   AF-U3P609-F1
#
_cell.length_a   1.000
_cell.length_b   1.000
_cell.length_c   1.000
_cell.angle_alpha   90.00
_cell.angle_beta   90.00
_cell.angle_gamma   90.00
#
_symmetry.space_group_name_H-M   'P 1'
#
loop_
_entity.id
_entity.type
_entity.pdbx_description
1 polymer ?
#
loop_
_entity_poly.entity_id
_entity_poly.type
_entity_poly.pdbx_seq_one_letter_code
_entity_poly.pdbx_strand_id
1 'polypeptide(L)'
;MLIETLTADRALAVVRAPRIDDPVALCRALGAGGIRVVEFTFTTPGVEEVIAAATAGEHDALVGAGTVTDARSAEAAIAAGAQFLVTPGLSESAAPRSRARRASLS
;
A
#
# COMPACT_ATOMS: atom_id res chain seq x y z
N MET A 1 -7.77 -2.17 -12.59
CA MET A 1 -7.05 -3.14 -11.73
C MET A 1 -7.35 -3.06 -10.23
N LEU A 2 -7.06 -1.96 -9.50
CA LEU A 2 -7.28 -1.91 -8.03
C LEU A 2 -8.76 -2.10 -7.63
N ILE A 3 -9.65 -1.27 -8.17
CA ILE A 3 -11.07 -1.32 -7.84
C ILE A 3 -11.70 -2.66 -8.23
N GLU A 4 -11.27 -3.24 -9.35
CA GLU A 4 -11.73 -4.56 -9.79
C GLU A 4 -11.30 -5.66 -8.82
N THR A 5 -10.03 -5.68 -8.42
CA THR A 5 -9.48 -6.65 -7.45
C THR A 5 -10.18 -6.53 -6.11
N LEU A 6 -10.31 -5.30 -5.58
CA LEU A 6 -11.01 -5.04 -4.32
C LEU A 6 -12.50 -5.41 -4.38
N THR A 7 -13.15 -5.22 -5.53
CA THR A 7 -14.55 -5.62 -5.73
C THR A 7 -14.70 -7.14 -5.78
N ALA A 8 -13.75 -7.85 -6.38
CA ALA A 8 -13.73 -9.31 -6.43
C ALA A 8 -13.46 -9.92 -5.05
N ASP A 9 -12.45 -9.42 -4.33
CA ASP A 9 -12.01 -9.96 -3.04
C ASP A 9 -12.91 -9.52 -1.89
N ARG A 10 -13.65 -8.41 -2.05
CA ARG A 10 -14.53 -7.79 -1.04
C ARG A 10 -13.84 -7.38 0.26
N ALA A 11 -12.51 -7.43 0.29
CA ALA A 11 -11.70 -7.13 1.46
C ALA A 11 -10.36 -6.50 1.06
N LEU A 12 -9.83 -5.68 1.97
CA LEU A 12 -8.49 -5.13 1.95
C LEU A 12 -7.88 -5.39 3.33
N ALA A 13 -6.66 -5.92 3.38
CA ALA A 13 -5.94 -6.15 4.63
C ALA A 13 -5.18 -4.90 5.04
N VAL A 14 -5.49 -4.35 6.23
CA VAL A 14 -4.71 -3.27 6.85
C VAL A 14 -3.72 -3.89 7.83
N VAL A 15 -2.43 -3.74 7.56
CA VAL A 15 -1.36 -4.39 8.34
C VAL A 15 -0.60 -3.35 9.16
N ARG A 16 -0.66 -3.53 10.49
CA ARG A 16 0.11 -2.78 11.48
C ARG A 16 0.75 -3.75 12.46
N ALA A 17 2.06 -3.64 12.62
CA ALA A 17 2.81 -4.40 13.61
C ALA A 17 4.07 -3.62 14.03
N PRO A 18 4.65 -3.88 15.21
CA PRO A 18 5.94 -3.30 15.59
C PRO A 18 7.08 -3.68 14.65
N ARG A 19 6.95 -4.82 13.95
CA ARG A 19 7.91 -5.36 12.99
C ARG A 19 7.20 -6.30 12.02
N ILE A 20 7.63 -6.29 10.75
CA ILE A 20 7.14 -7.18 9.69
C ILE A 20 8.39 -7.76 9.01
N ASP A 21 8.77 -8.97 9.41
CA ASP A 21 10.02 -9.61 8.97
C ASP A 21 10.02 -10.05 7.50
N ASP A 22 8.88 -10.58 7.04
CA ASP A 22 8.74 -11.11 5.69
C ASP A 22 7.43 -10.62 5.07
N PRO A 23 7.42 -9.40 4.52
CA PRO A 23 6.24 -8.87 3.85
C PRO A 23 5.83 -9.67 2.61
N VAL A 24 6.78 -10.34 1.95
CA VAL A 24 6.51 -11.14 0.75
C VAL A 24 5.73 -12.40 1.12
N ALA A 25 6.16 -13.13 2.16
CA ALA A 25 5.43 -14.29 2.66
C ALA A 25 4.05 -13.90 3.20
N LEU A 26 3.93 -12.75 3.86
CA LEU A 26 2.64 -12.21 4.30
C LEU A 26 1.69 -11.97 3.12
N CYS A 27 2.15 -11.29 2.07
CA CYS A 27 1.35 -11.05 0.87
C CYS A 27 0.94 -12.36 0.17
N ARG A 28 1.84 -13.34 0.08
CA ARG A 28 1.52 -14.68 -0.45
C ARG A 28 0.44 -15.39 0.37
N ALA A 29 0.55 -15.34 1.70
CA ALA A 29 -0.41 -15.97 2.59
C ALA A 29 -1.80 -15.32 2.47
N LEU A 30 -1.86 -13.98 2.39
CA LEU A 30 -3.10 -13.25 2.17
C LEU A 30 -3.72 -13.57 0.80
N GLY A 31 -2.91 -13.60 -0.26
CA GLY A 31 -3.36 -13.97 -1.61
C GLY A 31 -3.93 -15.40 -1.67
N ALA A 32 -3.28 -16.36 -1.02
CA ALA A 32 -3.79 -17.73 -0.89
C ALA A 32 -5.14 -17.81 -0.13
N GLY A 33 -5.40 -16.84 0.75
CA GLY A 33 -6.67 -16.65 1.45
C GLY A 33 -7.72 -15.83 0.67
N GLY A 34 -7.40 -15.39 -0.55
CA GLY A 34 -8.30 -14.59 -1.39
C GLY A 34 -8.29 -13.09 -1.11
N ILE A 35 -7.26 -12.56 -0.43
CA ILE A 35 -7.09 -11.12 -0.17
C ILE A 35 -5.84 -10.63 -0.89
N ARG A 36 -6.03 -9.96 -2.02
CA ARG A 36 -4.94 -9.48 -2.88
C ARG A 36 -4.75 -7.98 -2.81
N VAL A 37 -5.37 -7.30 -1.85
CA VAL A 37 -5.14 -5.87 -1.61
C VAL A 37 -4.65 -5.69 -0.17
N VAL A 38 -3.42 -5.20 -0.04
CA VAL A 38 -2.71 -5.09 1.25
C VAL A 38 -2.24 -3.65 1.43
N GLU A 39 -2.56 -3.06 2.57
CA GLU A 39 -2.11 -1.74 2.99
C GLU A 39 -1.17 -1.88 4.19
N PHE A 40 0.05 -1.36 4.05
CA PHE A 40 0.97 -1.19 5.18
C PHE A 40 0.87 0.23 5.75
N THR A 41 0.72 0.34 7.07
CA THR A 41 0.43 1.64 7.69
C THR A 41 1.68 2.41 8.09
N PHE A 42 1.70 3.74 7.88
CA PHE A 42 2.76 4.66 8.36
C PHE A 42 2.87 4.79 9.89
N THR A 43 2.04 4.05 10.62
CA THR A 43 2.18 3.88 12.08
C THR A 43 3.05 2.67 12.43
N THR A 44 3.48 1.88 11.44
CA THR A 44 4.51 0.85 11.55
C THR A 44 5.90 1.50 11.38
N PRO A 45 6.84 1.30 12.32
CA PRO A 45 8.22 1.76 12.14
C PRO A 45 8.87 1.15 10.90
N GLY A 46 9.52 1.98 10.06
CA GLY A 46 10.22 1.52 8.86
C GLY A 46 9.31 0.94 7.77
N VAL A 47 8.06 1.40 7.70
CA VAL A 47 7.07 0.87 6.73
C VAL A 47 7.53 1.00 5.28
N GLU A 48 8.37 1.98 4.96
CA GLU A 48 8.88 2.21 3.61
C GLU A 48 9.71 1.00 3.12
N GLU A 49 10.53 0.41 3.99
CA GLU A 49 11.31 -0.78 3.68
C GLU A 49 10.41 -2.00 3.49
N VAL A 50 9.35 -2.10 4.30
CA VAL A 50 8.34 -3.15 4.20
C VAL A 50 7.61 -3.06 2.85
N ILE A 51 7.18 -1.88 2.46
CA ILE A 51 6.51 -1.63 1.17
C ILE A 51 7.45 -1.96 0.01
N ALA A 52 8.71 -1.51 0.07
CA ALA A 52 9.69 -1.78 -0.98
C ALA A 52 9.95 -3.28 -1.15
N ALA A 53 10.11 -4.01 -0.05
CA ALA A 53 10.29 -5.46 -0.07
C ALA A 53 9.05 -6.20 -0.60
N ALA A 54 7.84 -5.78 -0.18
CA ALA A 54 6.58 -6.34 -0.67
C ALA A 54 6.44 -6.14 -2.19
N THR A 55 6.57 -4.91 -2.67
CA THR A 55 6.40 -4.58 -4.10
C THR A 55 7.43 -5.27 -4.99
N ALA A 56 8.64 -5.52 -4.50
CA ALA A 56 9.68 -6.25 -5.24
C ALA A 56 9.50 -7.79 -5.20
N GLY A 57 8.61 -8.29 -4.33
CA GLY A 57 8.39 -9.71 -4.11
C GLY A 57 7.54 -10.39 -5.19
N GLU A 58 7.69 -11.70 -5.32
CA GLU A 58 6.88 -12.52 -6.22
C GLU A 58 5.56 -12.94 -5.55
N HIS A 59 4.50 -12.18 -5.78
CA HIS A 59 3.10 -12.47 -5.41
C HIS A 59 2.13 -11.66 -6.29
N ASP A 60 0.83 -11.88 -6.15
CA ASP A 60 -0.22 -11.18 -6.91
C ASP A 60 -0.89 -10.03 -6.15
N ALA A 61 -0.44 -9.74 -4.92
CA ALA A 61 -1.01 -8.67 -4.11
C ALA A 61 -0.70 -7.26 -4.66
N LEU A 62 -1.72 -6.42 -4.66
CA LEU A 62 -1.63 -4.96 -4.76
C LEU A 62 -1.20 -4.38 -3.42
N VAL A 63 -0.05 -3.73 -3.39
CA VAL A 63 0.55 -3.17 -2.18
C VAL A 63 0.29 -1.66 -2.14
N GLY A 64 -0.33 -1.19 -1.07
CA GLY A 64 -0.54 0.22 -0.81
C GLY A 64 0.01 0.65 0.55
N ALA A 65 -0.09 1.94 0.79
CA ALA A 65 0.28 2.53 2.07
C ALA A 65 -0.88 3.31 2.66
N GLY A 66 -1.04 3.28 3.98
CA GLY A 66 -2.08 4.07 4.62
C GLY A 66 -1.69 4.67 5.94
N THR A 67 -2.63 5.40 6.54
CA THR A 67 -2.30 6.46 7.52
C THR A 67 -1.35 7.51 6.93
N VAL A 68 -1.47 7.78 5.62
CA VAL A 68 -0.72 8.84 4.95
C VAL A 68 -1.40 10.17 5.28
N THR A 69 -0.72 11.03 6.03
CA THR A 69 -1.31 12.27 6.58
C THR A 69 -0.71 13.54 5.98
N ASP A 70 0.40 13.44 5.26
CA ASP A 70 1.09 14.58 4.67
C ASP A 70 1.79 14.22 3.35
N ALA A 71 2.18 15.24 2.58
CA ALA A 71 2.84 15.06 1.30
C ALA A 71 4.17 14.29 1.41
N ARG A 72 4.88 14.39 2.54
CA ARG A 72 6.17 13.71 2.73
C ARG A 72 5.98 12.21 2.84
N SER A 73 5.03 11.76 3.65
CA SER A 73 4.65 10.34 3.77
C SER A 73 4.08 9.82 2.45
N ALA A 74 3.30 10.63 1.72
CA ALA A 74 2.82 10.25 0.39
C ALA A 74 3.96 10.04 -0.62
N GLU A 75 4.92 10.97 -0.66
CA GLU A 75 6.11 10.88 -1.53
C GLU A 75 7.00 9.69 -1.16
N ALA A 76 7.21 9.45 0.15
CA ALA A 76 7.97 8.30 0.63
C ALA A 76 7.30 6.96 0.26
N ALA A 77 5.97 6.87 0.38
CA ALA A 77 5.20 5.70 -0.01
C ALA A 77 5.33 5.40 -1.51
N ILE A 78 5.18 6.44 -2.35
CA ILE A 78 5.31 6.32 -3.81
C ILE A 78 6.73 5.90 -4.17
N ALA A 79 7.74 6.50 -3.54
CA ALA A 79 9.14 6.15 -3.76
C ALA A 79 9.46 4.71 -3.35
N ALA A 80 8.81 4.20 -2.30
CA ALA A 80 8.90 2.81 -1.87
C ALA A 80 8.15 1.83 -2.81
N GLY A 81 7.34 2.34 -3.75
CA GLY A 81 6.60 1.52 -4.71
C GLY A 81 5.17 1.20 -4.29
N ALA A 82 4.57 1.95 -3.36
CA ALA A 82 3.14 1.82 -3.07
C ALA A 82 2.31 2.12 -4.34
N GLN A 83 1.36 1.24 -4.65
CA GLN A 83 0.50 1.32 -5.82
C GLN A 83 -0.77 2.14 -5.57
N PHE A 84 -1.12 2.35 -4.30
CA PHE A 84 -2.21 3.22 -3.87
C PHE A 84 -1.94 3.77 -2.47
N LEU A 85 -2.60 4.88 -2.14
CA LEU A 85 -2.49 5.55 -0.84
C LEU A 85 -3.87 5.64 -0.18
N VAL A 86 -3.90 5.44 1.15
CA VAL A 86 -5.10 5.56 1.98
C VAL A 86 -4.86 6.62 3.06
N THR A 87 -5.75 7.61 3.12
CA THR A 87 -5.69 8.70 4.08
C THR A 87 -6.87 8.58 5.08
N PRO A 88 -6.68 8.80 6.39
CA PRO A 88 -7.77 8.74 7.38
C PRO A 88 -8.89 9.76 7.16
N GLY A 89 -8.67 10.75 6.29
CA GLY A 89 -9.65 11.75 5.88
C GLY A 89 -9.21 12.48 4.61
N LEU A 90 -10.10 13.29 4.04
CA LEU A 90 -9.77 14.20 2.94
C LEU A 90 -8.97 15.37 3.50
N SER A 91 -7.64 15.25 3.45
CA SER A 91 -6.73 16.31 3.84
C SER A 91 -5.93 16.75 2.62
N GLU A 92 -6.07 18.01 2.22
CA GLU A 92 -5.27 18.60 1.12
C GLU A 92 -3.76 18.46 1.38
N SER A 93 -3.36 18.41 2.65
CA SER A 93 -1.96 18.26 3.05
C SER A 93 -1.34 16.90 2.70
N ALA A 94 -2.15 15.85 2.47
CA ALA A 94 -1.69 14.53 2.07
C ALA A 94 -1.49 14.39 0.54
N ALA A 95 -1.92 15.38 -0.25
CA ALA A 95 -1.71 15.37 -1.69
C ALA A 95 -0.21 15.54 -2.00
N PRO A 96 0.43 14.65 -2.79
CA PRO A 96 1.81 14.81 -3.21
C PRO A 96 2.00 16.16 -3.93
N ARG A 97 3.10 16.88 -3.65
CA ARG A 97 3.34 18.20 -4.28
C ARG A 97 3.70 18.08 -5.75
N SER A 98 4.25 16.94 -6.18
CA SER A 98 4.38 16.59 -7.58
C SER A 98 3.06 16.00 -8.07
N ARG A 99 2.41 16.62 -9.05
CA ARG A 99 1.31 15.98 -9.82
C ARG A 99 1.82 14.63 -10.33
N ALA A 100 1.43 13.54 -9.68
CA ALA A 100 1.69 12.20 -10.18
C ALA A 100 1.05 12.10 -11.58
N ARG A 101 1.84 11.68 -12.57
CA ARG A 101 1.34 11.31 -13.90
C ARG A 101 0.07 10.49 -13.71
N ARG A 102 -1.01 10.86 -14.41
CA ARG A 102 -2.18 10.00 -14.58
C ARG A 102 -1.67 8.63 -15.04
N ALA A 103 -1.57 7.66 -14.13
CA ALA A 103 -1.57 6.26 -14.50
C ALA A 103 -2.94 6.03 -15.12
N SER A 104 -2.96 5.93 -16.45
CA SER A 104 -4.13 5.56 -17.22
C SER A 104 -4.69 4.28 -16.63
N LEU A 105 -5.88 4.38 -16.03
CA LEU A 105 -6.75 3.25 -15.78
C LEU A 105 -7.32 2.87 -17.15
N SER A 106 -6.61 1.99 -17.86
CA SER A 106 -7.17 1.16 -18.93
C SER A 106 -7.44 -0.23 -18.37
#